data_AF-A0A060CB54-F1
#
_entry.id   AF-A0A060CB54-F1
#
_cell.length_a   1.000
_cell.length_b   1.000
_cell.length_c   1.000
_cell.angle_alpha   90.00
_cell.angle_beta   90.00
_cell.angle_gamma   90.00
#
_symmetry.space_group_name_H-M   'P 1'
#
loop_
_entity.id
_entity.type
_entity.pdbx_description
1 polymer ?
#
loop_
_entity_poly.entity_id
_entity_poly.type
_entity_poly.pdbx_seq_one_letter_code
_entity_poly.pdbx_strand_id
1 'polypeptide(L)'
;HSNYHPHYRHADTVEKGLVLYVLTGPRVRDVVPRLMALTGRAAFQPRWSMGFAFTTMHHADAPDAQAVMTGFAERCRVQGVPISAIHSGSGYTTKADGRRYVFTWNDTKFPDRK
;
A
#
# COMPACT_ATOMS: atom_id res chain seq x y z
N HIS A 1 8.71 16.54 31.63
CA HIS A 1 8.73 17.82 32.36
C HIS A 1 10.03 17.84 33.14
N SER A 2 10.85 18.89 33.00
CA SER A 2 12.04 19.09 33.84
C SER A 2 11.73 20.21 34.83
N ASN A 3 12.40 20.23 35.99
CA ASN A 3 12.28 21.36 36.93
C ASN A 3 12.97 22.63 36.41
N TYR A 4 13.73 22.55 35.32
CA TYR A 4 14.50 23.66 34.77
C TYR A 4 13.87 24.32 33.54
N HIS A 5 12.92 23.65 32.87
CA HIS A 5 12.31 24.15 31.65
C HIS A 5 10.80 23.88 31.59
N PRO A 6 10.00 24.86 31.13
CA PRO A 6 8.61 24.64 30.72
C PRO A 6 8.49 23.56 29.64
N HIS A 7 7.26 23.17 29.31
CA HIS A 7 7.01 22.26 28.18
C HIS A 7 7.58 22.83 26.88
N TYR A 8 8.55 22.12 26.30
CA TYR A 8 9.14 22.46 25.01
C TYR A 8 9.13 21.26 24.06
N ARG A 9 9.25 21.56 22.78
CA ARG A 9 9.50 20.60 21.70
C ARG A 9 10.79 21.06 21.02
N HIS A 10 11.70 20.14 20.72
CA HIS A 10 12.90 20.43 19.94
C HIS A 10 12.93 19.54 18.69
N ALA A 11 13.62 20.01 17.66
CA ALA A 11 13.93 19.27 16.46
C ALA A 11 15.33 19.71 16.01
N ASP A 12 16.22 18.76 15.81
CA ASP A 12 17.58 18.99 15.32
C ASP A 12 17.68 18.54 13.86
N THR A 13 18.46 19.26 13.07
CA THR A 13 18.73 18.94 11.68
C THR A 13 20.22 19.17 11.38
N VAL A 14 20.75 18.40 10.43
CA VAL A 14 22.12 18.61 9.91
C VAL A 14 22.17 19.70 8.83
N GLU A 15 21.00 20.17 8.40
CA GLU A 15 20.86 21.21 7.38
C GLU A 15 21.19 22.60 7.93
N LYS A 16 21.68 23.49 7.05
CA LYS A 16 22.04 24.87 7.40
C LYS A 16 20.84 25.78 7.67
N GLY A 17 19.62 25.31 7.42
CA GLY A 17 18.40 26.10 7.57
C GLY A 17 17.21 25.23 7.90
N LEU A 18 16.26 25.82 8.61
CA LEU A 18 15.00 25.18 8.99
C LEU A 18 13.83 26.02 8.49
N VAL A 19 12.89 25.38 7.79
CA VAL A 19 11.61 25.98 7.43
C VAL A 19 10.52 25.33 8.27
N LEU A 20 9.86 26.12 9.12
CA LEU A 20 8.83 25.64 10.02
C LEU A 20 7.46 26.18 9.60
N TYR A 21 6.48 25.28 9.46
CA TYR A 21 5.08 25.61 9.29
C TYR A 21 4.31 25.27 10.57
N VAL A 22 3.68 26.27 11.21
CA VAL A 22 2.82 26.06 12.38
C VAL A 22 1.36 26.10 11.94
N LEU A 23 0.71 24.94 11.95
CA LEU A 23 -0.69 24.78 11.57
C LEU A 23 -1.55 24.63 12.81
N THR A 24 -2.37 25.64 13.10
CA THR A 24 -3.19 25.69 14.33
C THR A 24 -4.66 25.33 14.07
N GLY A 25 -5.41 25.10 15.16
CA GLY A 25 -6.86 24.85 15.20
C GLY A 25 -7.73 26.11 15.05
N PRO A 26 -9.05 25.99 15.28
CA PRO A 26 -9.53 26.03 16.67
C PRO A 26 -9.80 24.65 17.28
N ARG A 27 -9.93 23.59 16.46
CA ARG A 27 -10.07 22.19 16.92
C ARG A 27 -8.97 21.33 16.32
N VAL A 28 -8.61 20.24 17.02
CA VAL A 28 -7.61 19.26 16.54
C VAL A 28 -7.96 18.73 15.13
N ARG A 29 -9.25 18.49 14.85
CA ARG A 29 -9.72 18.01 13.54
C ARG A 29 -9.44 18.97 12.38
N ASP A 30 -9.22 20.25 12.65
CA ASP A 30 -9.01 21.27 11.62
C ASP A 30 -7.55 21.31 11.14
N VAL A 31 -6.63 20.69 11.88
CA VAL A 31 -5.19 20.67 11.55
C VAL A 31 -4.93 19.85 10.28
N VAL A 32 -5.58 18.69 10.14
CA VAL A 32 -5.36 17.78 9.00
C VAL A 32 -5.78 18.41 7.66
N PRO A 33 -6.99 19.02 7.51
CA PRO A 33 -7.36 19.71 6.28
C PRO A 33 -6.41 20.87 5.91
N ARG A 34 -5.88 21.60 6.90
CA ARG A 34 -4.90 22.68 6.68
C ARG A 34 -3.56 22.14 6.20
N LEU A 35 -3.10 21.03 6.79
CA LEU A 35 -1.89 20.33 6.31
C LEU A 35 -2.08 19.89 4.85
N MET A 36 -3.21 19.27 4.51
CA MET A 36 -3.52 18.84 3.15
C MET A 36 -3.67 20.00 2.16
N ALA A 37 -4.05 21.20 2.60
CA ALA A 37 -4.06 22.38 1.75
C ALA A 37 -2.63 22.83 1.36
N LEU A 38 -1.65 22.60 2.25
CA LEU A 38 -0.24 22.90 2.01
C LEU A 38 0.48 21.78 1.23
N THR A 39 0.20 20.51 1.54
CA THR A 39 0.96 19.36 1.02
C THR A 39 0.24 18.57 -0.08
N GLY A 40 -0.98 18.95 -0.42
CA GLY A 40 -1.83 18.24 -1.38
C GLY A 40 -2.88 17.35 -0.71
N ARG A 41 -4.05 17.27 -1.35
CA ARG A 41 -5.17 16.46 -0.89
C ARG A 41 -5.09 15.04 -1.46
N ALA A 42 -5.60 14.08 -0.71
CA ALA A 42 -5.75 12.71 -1.19
C ALA A 42 -6.70 12.66 -2.40
N ALA A 43 -6.33 11.86 -3.41
CA ALA A 43 -7.18 11.63 -4.57
C ALA A 43 -8.41 10.81 -4.18
N PHE A 44 -9.54 11.08 -4.83
CA PHE A 44 -10.76 10.29 -4.68
C PHE A 44 -10.56 8.91 -5.31
N GLN A 45 -10.70 7.86 -4.50
CA GLN A 45 -10.39 6.50 -4.91
C GLN A 45 -11.54 5.87 -5.71
N PRO A 46 -11.26 4.96 -6.65
CA PRO A 46 -12.30 4.23 -7.36
C PRO A 46 -13.06 3.30 -6.40
N ARG A 47 -14.36 3.10 -6.64
CA ARG A 47 -15.24 2.35 -5.72
C ARG A 47 -14.73 0.95 -5.38
N TRP A 48 -14.14 0.25 -6.35
CA TRP A 48 -13.65 -1.12 -6.15
C TRP A 48 -12.52 -1.20 -5.12
N SER A 49 -11.75 -0.13 -4.89
CA SER A 49 -10.63 -0.15 -3.93
C SER A 49 -11.10 -0.11 -2.47
N MET A 50 -12.38 0.14 -2.23
CA MET A 50 -12.99 0.13 -0.89
C MET A 50 -13.47 -1.27 -0.47
N GLY A 51 -13.45 -2.24 -1.39
CA GLY A 51 -13.79 -3.62 -1.10
C GLY A 51 -12.59 -4.45 -0.65
N PHE A 52 -12.86 -5.65 -0.16
CA PHE A 52 -11.80 -6.58 0.25
C PHE A 52 -10.89 -6.94 -0.92
N ALA A 53 -9.58 -6.81 -0.72
CA ALA A 53 -8.56 -7.20 -1.67
C ALA A 53 -7.60 -8.21 -1.01
N PHE A 54 -7.09 -9.16 -1.79
CA PHE A 54 -6.25 -10.23 -1.27
C PHE A 54 -4.91 -10.35 -1.99
N THR A 55 -3.87 -10.64 -1.23
CA THR A 55 -2.52 -10.94 -1.73
C THR A 55 -1.81 -11.89 -0.77
N THR A 56 -0.98 -12.77 -1.31
CA THR A 56 -0.01 -13.53 -0.53
C THR A 56 1.11 -14.02 -1.44
N MET A 57 2.35 -13.93 -0.94
CA MET A 57 3.50 -14.47 -1.67
C MET A 57 3.39 -15.99 -1.85
N HIS A 58 2.68 -16.69 -0.97
CA HIS A 58 2.47 -18.13 -1.12
C HIS A 58 1.74 -18.49 -2.43
N HIS A 59 0.73 -17.70 -2.82
CA HIS A 59 0.02 -17.90 -4.09
C HIS A 59 0.89 -17.43 -5.27
N ALA A 60 1.54 -16.27 -5.13
CA ALA A 60 2.35 -15.68 -6.20
C ALA A 60 3.61 -16.49 -6.53
N ASP A 61 4.21 -17.15 -5.53
CA ASP A 61 5.42 -17.95 -5.69
C ASP A 61 5.12 -19.43 -5.99
N ALA A 62 3.85 -19.86 -5.96
CA ALA A 62 3.45 -21.21 -6.35
C ALA A 62 3.90 -21.53 -7.79
N PRO A 63 4.29 -22.78 -8.09
CA PRO A 63 4.64 -23.20 -9.45
C PRO A 63 3.50 -22.99 -10.46
N ASP A 64 2.25 -23.10 -10.00
CA ASP A 64 0.99 -22.95 -10.73
C ASP A 64 0.20 -21.71 -10.25
N ALA A 65 0.91 -20.61 -9.98
CA ALA A 65 0.35 -19.40 -9.37
C ALA A 65 -0.97 -18.92 -9.98
N GLN A 66 -1.11 -18.95 -11.31
CA GLN A 66 -2.35 -18.58 -11.98
C GLN A 66 -3.55 -19.43 -11.51
N ALA A 67 -3.39 -20.75 -11.43
CA ALA A 67 -4.46 -21.67 -11.00
C ALA A 67 -4.78 -21.48 -9.51
N VAL A 68 -3.76 -21.29 -8.66
CA VAL A 68 -3.94 -21.05 -7.23
C VAL A 68 -4.73 -19.76 -6.98
N MET A 69 -4.38 -18.68 -7.69
CA MET A 69 -5.00 -17.37 -7.53
C MET A 69 -6.44 -17.35 -8.06
N THR A 70 -6.68 -17.90 -9.25
CA THR A 70 -8.04 -18.01 -9.82
C THR A 70 -8.91 -18.94 -8.97
N GLY A 71 -8.36 -20.06 -8.50
CA GLY A 71 -9.04 -20.97 -7.58
C GLY A 71 -9.42 -20.31 -6.25
N PHE A 72 -8.62 -19.38 -5.73
CA PHE A 72 -9.00 -18.57 -4.56
C PHE A 72 -10.19 -17.66 -4.87
N ALA A 73 -10.19 -16.98 -6.02
CA ALA A 73 -11.32 -16.15 -6.46
C ALA A 73 -12.62 -16.96 -6.54
N GLU A 74 -12.55 -18.15 -7.15
CA GLU A 74 -13.70 -19.05 -7.27
C GLU A 74 -14.20 -19.54 -5.91
N ARG A 75 -13.31 -19.85 -4.97
CA ARG A 75 -13.71 -20.20 -3.60
C ARG A 75 -14.44 -19.05 -2.90
N CYS A 76 -13.93 -17.82 -3.01
CA CYS A 76 -14.61 -16.64 -2.47
C CYS A 76 -16.03 -16.51 -3.05
N ARG A 77 -16.18 -16.69 -4.36
CA ARG A 77 -17.48 -16.67 -5.04
C ARG A 77 -18.44 -17.74 -4.50
N VAL A 78 -17.98 -18.98 -4.39
CA VAL A 78 -18.79 -20.12 -3.89
C VAL A 78 -19.19 -19.92 -2.43
N GLN A 79 -18.31 -19.32 -1.61
CA GLN A 79 -18.55 -19.10 -0.19
C GLN A 79 -19.30 -17.78 0.12
N GLY A 80 -19.64 -16.99 -0.90
CA GLY A 80 -20.32 -15.70 -0.71
C GLY A 80 -19.44 -14.63 -0.05
N VAL A 81 -18.12 -14.72 -0.19
CA VAL A 81 -17.15 -13.71 0.28
C VAL A 81 -16.91 -12.68 -0.83
N PRO A 82 -17.37 -11.43 -0.70
CA PRO A 82 -17.15 -10.42 -1.72
C PRO A 82 -15.66 -10.05 -1.79
N ILE A 83 -15.05 -10.19 -2.97
CA ILE A 83 -13.68 -9.79 -3.24
C ILE A 83 -13.65 -8.82 -4.42
N SER A 84 -12.95 -7.70 -4.26
CA SER A 84 -12.85 -6.64 -5.27
C SER A 84 -11.56 -6.69 -6.06
N ALA A 85 -10.47 -7.23 -5.51
CA ALA A 85 -9.21 -7.36 -6.21
C ALA A 85 -8.36 -8.52 -5.67
N ILE A 86 -7.57 -9.12 -6.56
CA ILE A 86 -6.48 -10.03 -6.19
C ILE A 86 -5.19 -9.44 -6.76
N HIS A 87 -4.15 -9.35 -5.92
CA HIS A 87 -2.86 -8.84 -6.31
C HIS A 87 -1.84 -9.98 -6.41
N SER A 88 -1.13 -10.06 -7.54
CA SER A 88 -0.14 -11.10 -7.84
C SER A 88 1.19 -10.95 -7.11
N GLY A 89 1.34 -9.91 -6.28
CA GLY A 89 2.61 -9.60 -5.62
C GLY A 89 3.72 -9.38 -6.63
N SER A 90 4.96 -9.70 -6.25
CA SER A 90 6.11 -9.67 -7.16
C SER A 90 6.45 -11.05 -7.74
N GLY A 91 5.77 -12.11 -7.30
CA GLY A 91 6.00 -13.49 -7.76
C GLY A 91 5.71 -13.72 -9.24
N TYR A 92 4.81 -12.90 -9.84
CA TYR A 92 4.55 -12.94 -11.29
C TYR A 92 5.76 -12.56 -12.14
N THR A 93 6.78 -11.93 -11.54
CA THR A 93 8.00 -11.47 -12.22
C THR A 93 9.23 -12.34 -11.97
N THR A 94 9.07 -13.41 -11.18
CA THR A 94 10.19 -14.27 -10.78
C THR A 94 10.74 -15.04 -11.98
N LYS A 95 12.06 -15.12 -12.14
CA LYS A 95 12.74 -15.92 -13.18
C LYS A 95 13.49 -17.11 -12.56
N ALA A 96 14.08 -17.94 -13.41
CA ALA A 96 14.77 -19.18 -13.00
C ALA A 96 15.97 -18.94 -12.07
N ASP A 97 16.55 -17.74 -12.11
CA ASP A 97 17.62 -17.28 -11.21
C ASP A 97 17.12 -16.86 -9.81
N GLY A 98 15.81 -16.98 -9.55
CA GLY A 98 15.17 -16.57 -8.30
C GLY A 98 15.00 -15.06 -8.14
N ARG A 99 15.38 -14.26 -9.15
CA ARG A 99 15.24 -12.80 -9.13
C ARG A 99 13.91 -12.36 -9.73
N ARG A 100 13.52 -11.12 -9.44
CA ARG A 100 12.23 -10.53 -9.82
C ARG A 100 12.46 -9.35 -10.75
N TYR A 101 11.92 -9.43 -11.96
CA TYR A 101 12.13 -8.44 -13.02
C TYR A 101 10.82 -7.77 -13.38
N VAL A 102 10.60 -6.56 -12.84
CA VAL A 102 9.40 -5.76 -13.07
C VAL A 102 9.05 -5.64 -14.55
N PHE A 103 7.75 -5.61 -14.85
CA PHE A 103 7.21 -5.57 -16.22
C PHE A 103 7.49 -6.82 -17.09
N THR A 104 7.92 -7.93 -16.49
CA THR A 104 8.04 -9.22 -17.19
C THR A 104 7.19 -10.29 -16.49
N TRP A 105 6.49 -11.12 -17.26
CA TRP A 105 5.73 -12.25 -16.71
C TRP A 105 6.60 -13.50 -16.60
N ASN A 106 6.30 -14.33 -15.61
CA ASN A 106 6.72 -15.71 -15.55
C ASN A 106 5.70 -16.56 -16.34
N ASP A 107 6.03 -16.86 -17.60
CA ASP A 107 5.13 -17.60 -18.51
C ASP A 107 4.85 -19.04 -18.05
N THR A 108 5.70 -19.62 -17.19
CA THR A 108 5.45 -20.94 -16.60
C THR A 108 4.36 -20.88 -15.53
N LYS A 109 4.40 -19.87 -14.66
CA LYS A 109 3.44 -19.69 -13.56
C LYS A 109 2.12 -19.07 -14.01
N PHE A 110 2.17 -18.26 -15.06
CA PHE A 110 1.05 -17.52 -15.64
C PHE A 110 0.96 -17.75 -17.17
N PRO A 111 0.64 -18.98 -17.60
CA PRO A 111 0.61 -19.34 -19.01
C PRO A 111 -0.52 -18.66 -19.81
N ASP A 112 -1.65 -18.34 -19.18
CA ASP A 112 -2.82 -17.75 -19.85
C ASP A 112 -3.17 -16.37 -19.27
N ARG A 113 -2.39 -15.36 -19.64
CA ARG A 113 -2.45 -14.02 -19.06
C ARG A 113 -3.54 -13.10 -19.63
N LYS A 114 -4.28 -13.54 -20.65
CA LYS A 114 -5.21 -12.67 -21.39
C LYS A 114 -6.57 -12.54 -20.71
#